data_AF-A0A087VM04-F1
#
_entry.id   AF-A0A087VM04-F1
#
_cell.length_a   1.000
_cell.length_b   1.000
_cell.length_c   1.000
_cell.angle_alpha   90.00
_cell.angle_beta   90.00
_cell.angle_gamma   90.00
#
_symmetry.space_group_name_H-M   'P 1'
#
loop_
_entity.id
_entity.type
_entity.pdbx_description
1 polymer ?
#
loop_
_entity_poly.entity_id
_entity_poly.type
_entity_poly.pdbx_seq_one_letter_code
_entity_poly.pdbx_strand_id
1 'polypeptide(L)'
;YFVKVAWAWTFWLLLPFIAVTTYQFAKSKFLYGPTKSILMVLRRLSALLVGTAIWYVCTGLFIYIENLTGMCSTSGKPSEPRRLYATKQECHQDNGIWNGFDISGHCFLLSYCALMIVEEVAVLESLSIDQNSKLRVVINGLFVSLCLLTMIWVFMFLCTAVYFHDFSQKLLGVLIGLSAWYGTYRFWYLKPFSPGLPLPNVPWSSKKYSYSR
;
A
#
# COMPACT_ATOMS: atom_id res chain seq x y z
N TYR A 1 10.77 6.40 13.74
CA TYR A 1 11.46 6.03 12.48
C TYR A 1 10.85 4.82 11.79
N PHE A 2 10.50 3.74 12.51
CA PHE A 2 9.96 2.52 11.92
C PHE A 2 8.76 2.72 10.95
N VAL A 3 7.79 3.55 11.32
CA VAL A 3 6.60 3.85 10.49
C VAL A 3 6.94 4.58 9.18
N LYS A 4 8.03 5.36 9.13
CA LYS A 4 8.44 6.10 7.92
C LYS A 4 8.85 5.16 6.78
N VAL A 5 9.32 3.97 7.12
CA VAL A 5 9.75 2.93 6.17
C VAL A 5 8.72 1.79 6.07
N ALA A 6 7.46 2.03 6.47
CA ALA A 6 6.40 1.01 6.46
C ALA A 6 6.19 0.37 5.08
N TRP A 7 6.30 1.16 4.00
CA TRP A 7 6.26 0.63 2.64
C TRP A 7 7.39 -0.37 2.38
N ALA A 8 8.62 -0.06 2.78
CA ALA A 8 9.78 -0.91 2.54
C ALA A 8 9.65 -2.27 3.23
N TRP A 9 9.19 -2.29 4.49
CA TRP A 9 8.92 -3.55 5.21
C TRP A 9 7.83 -4.39 4.54
N THR A 10 6.76 -3.73 4.10
CA THR A 10 5.64 -4.39 3.40
C THR A 10 6.10 -4.96 2.06
N PHE A 11 6.86 -4.19 1.28
CA PHE A 11 7.45 -4.61 0.02
C PHE A 11 8.39 -5.80 0.20
N TRP A 12 9.29 -5.74 1.19
CA TRP A 12 10.29 -6.77 1.45
C TRP A 12 9.68 -8.13 1.77
N LEU A 13 8.58 -8.17 2.53
CA LEU A 13 7.90 -9.42 2.86
C LEU A 13 6.93 -9.88 1.75
N LEU A 14 6.24 -8.97 1.08
CA LEU A 14 5.31 -9.34 0.01
C LEU A 14 6.02 -9.83 -1.25
N LEU A 15 7.21 -9.32 -1.57
CA LEU A 15 7.95 -9.74 -2.76
C LEU A 15 8.22 -11.26 -2.81
N PRO A 16 8.89 -11.88 -1.82
CA PRO A 16 9.11 -13.32 -1.82
C PRO A 16 7.80 -14.09 -1.64
N PHE A 17 6.83 -13.56 -0.87
CA PHE A 17 5.54 -14.22 -0.66
C PHE A 17 4.75 -14.35 -1.96
N ILE A 18 4.56 -13.26 -2.71
CA ILE A 18 3.86 -13.23 -3.99
C ILE A 18 4.60 -14.09 -5.02
N ALA A 19 5.93 -14.00 -5.07
CA ALA A 19 6.72 -14.78 -6.02
C ALA A 19 6.56 -16.29 -5.80
N VAL A 20 6.69 -16.75 -4.56
CA VAL A 20 6.59 -18.17 -4.22
C VAL A 20 5.15 -18.68 -4.41
N THR A 21 4.15 -18.00 -3.82
CA THR A 21 2.75 -18.44 -3.88
C THR A 21 2.23 -18.49 -5.31
N THR A 22 2.51 -17.45 -6.12
CA THR A 22 2.08 -17.39 -7.53
C THR A 22 2.74 -18.49 -8.37
N TYR A 23 4.06 -18.70 -8.20
CA TYR A 23 4.77 -19.73 -8.95
C TYR A 23 4.24 -21.12 -8.64
N GLN A 24 3.99 -21.42 -7.36
CA GLN A 24 3.45 -22.71 -6.94
C GLN A 24 2.01 -22.91 -7.42
N PHE A 25 1.19 -21.85 -7.37
CA PHE A 25 -0.17 -21.91 -7.86
C PHE A 25 -0.22 -22.17 -9.37
N ALA A 26 0.63 -21.50 -10.15
CA ALA A 26 0.75 -21.70 -11.59
C ALA A 26 1.21 -23.13 -11.94
N LYS A 27 2.14 -23.69 -11.15
CA LYS A 27 2.64 -25.06 -11.32
C LYS A 27 1.60 -26.12 -10.95
N SER A 28 0.97 -26.00 -9.79
CA SER A 28 0.08 -27.02 -9.22
C SER A 28 -1.27 -27.11 -9.93
N LYS A 29 -1.89 -25.97 -10.25
CA LYS A 29 -3.30 -25.95 -10.69
C LYS A 29 -3.48 -25.87 -12.21
N PHE A 30 -2.53 -25.27 -12.92
CA PHE A 30 -2.65 -25.00 -14.36
C PHE A 30 -1.61 -25.71 -15.22
N LEU A 31 -0.71 -26.50 -14.62
CA LEU A 31 0.34 -27.24 -15.32
C LEU A 31 1.10 -26.38 -16.36
N TYR A 32 1.34 -25.10 -16.06
CA TYR A 32 2.02 -24.22 -16.99
C TYR A 32 3.51 -24.58 -17.12
N GLY A 33 4.04 -24.48 -18.34
CA GLY A 33 5.49 -24.56 -18.58
C GLY A 33 6.26 -23.45 -17.84
N PRO A 34 7.57 -23.61 -17.59
CA PRO A 34 8.37 -22.71 -16.76
C PRO A 34 8.29 -21.23 -17.16
N THR A 35 8.27 -20.96 -18.46
CA THR A 35 8.22 -19.59 -19.02
C THR A 35 6.91 -18.88 -18.71
N LYS A 36 5.77 -19.57 -18.84
CA LYS A 36 4.44 -19.02 -18.54
C LYS A 36 4.26 -18.76 -17.04
N SER A 37 4.78 -19.66 -16.19
CA SER A 37 4.76 -19.48 -14.73
C SER A 37 5.57 -18.25 -14.29
N ILE A 38 6.77 -18.04 -14.87
CA ILE A 38 7.59 -16.85 -14.59
C ILE A 38 6.87 -15.57 -15.04
N LEU A 39 6.27 -15.57 -16.24
CA LEU A 39 5.53 -14.41 -16.72
C LEU A 39 4.36 -14.03 -15.80
N MET A 40 3.64 -15.02 -15.27
CA MET A 40 2.58 -14.79 -14.28
C MET A 40 3.13 -14.20 -12.98
N VAL A 41 4.28 -14.68 -12.50
CA VAL A 41 4.94 -14.12 -11.31
C VAL A 41 5.34 -12.67 -11.54
N LEU A 42 6.01 -12.35 -12.65
CA LEU A 42 6.41 -10.97 -12.98
C LEU A 42 5.20 -10.04 -13.07
N ARG A 43 4.11 -10.52 -13.69
CA ARG A 43 2.85 -9.79 -13.75
C ARG A 43 2.28 -9.54 -12.34
N ARG A 44 2.28 -10.52 -11.45
CA ARG A 44 1.83 -10.31 -10.06
C ARG A 44 2.74 -9.36 -9.29
N LEU A 45 4.05 -9.47 -9.45
CA LEU A 45 5.03 -8.58 -8.81
C LEU A 45 4.88 -7.12 -9.26
N SER A 46 4.33 -6.87 -10.46
CA SER A 46 3.98 -5.50 -10.88
C SER A 46 2.95 -4.82 -9.97
N ALA A 47 2.21 -5.56 -9.13
CA ALA A 47 1.35 -4.98 -8.10
C ALA A 47 2.15 -4.18 -7.05
N LEU A 48 3.39 -4.60 -6.75
CA LEU A 48 4.28 -3.86 -5.85
C LEU A 48 4.82 -2.58 -6.50
N LEU A 49 5.05 -2.61 -7.82
CA LEU A 49 5.38 -1.40 -8.58
C LEU A 49 4.22 -0.40 -8.52
N VAL A 50 3.00 -0.87 -8.78
CA VAL A 50 1.77 -0.07 -8.67
C VAL A 50 1.63 0.51 -7.27
N GLY A 51 1.81 -0.28 -6.22
CA GLY A 51 1.74 0.20 -4.85
C GLY A 51 2.79 1.27 -4.53
N THR A 52 4.00 1.13 -5.06
CA THR A 52 5.07 2.14 -4.93
C THR A 52 4.68 3.45 -5.63
N ALA A 53 4.11 3.37 -6.83
CA ALA A 53 3.62 4.53 -7.57
C ALA A 53 2.48 5.24 -6.84
N ILE A 54 1.50 4.49 -6.33
CA ILE A 54 0.39 5.04 -5.54
C ILE A 54 0.90 5.74 -4.29
N TRP A 55 1.79 5.11 -3.54
CA TRP A 55 2.39 5.71 -2.36
C TRP A 55 3.10 7.03 -2.70
N TYR A 56 3.95 7.03 -3.74
CA TYR A 56 4.70 8.21 -4.17
C TYR A 56 3.79 9.35 -4.63
N VAL A 57 2.76 9.05 -5.43
CA VAL A 57 1.81 10.05 -5.92
C VAL A 57 0.98 10.62 -4.77
N CYS A 58 0.45 9.77 -3.87
CA CYS A 58 -0.37 10.23 -2.75
C CYS A 58 0.42 11.10 -1.77
N THR A 59 1.65 10.70 -1.41
CA THR A 59 2.48 11.53 -0.50
C THR A 59 2.89 12.85 -1.16
N GLY A 60 3.19 12.84 -2.46
CA GLY A 60 3.42 14.08 -3.21
C GLY A 60 2.20 15.00 -3.22
N LEU A 61 0.99 14.44 -3.41
CA LEU A 61 -0.26 15.20 -3.34
C LEU A 61 -0.52 15.78 -1.95
N PHE A 62 -0.19 15.07 -0.87
CA PHE A 62 -0.37 15.59 0.50
C PHE A 62 0.52 16.80 0.76
N ILE A 63 1.79 16.74 0.34
CA ILE A 63 2.73 17.87 0.43
C ILE A 63 2.22 19.05 -0.41
N TYR A 64 1.70 18.77 -1.61
CA TYR A 64 1.14 19.81 -2.47
C TYR A 64 -0.07 20.51 -1.82
N ILE A 65 -1.00 19.76 -1.24
CA ILE A 65 -2.17 20.29 -0.53
C ILE A 65 -1.75 21.11 0.70
N GLU A 66 -0.77 20.63 1.47
CA GLU A 66 -0.25 21.35 2.63
C GLU A 66 0.37 22.69 2.23
N ASN A 67 1.12 22.73 1.12
CA ASN A 67 1.71 23.97 0.60
C ASN A 67 0.65 24.95 0.07
N LEU A 68 -0.43 24.45 -0.55
CA LEU A 68 -1.52 25.30 -1.04
C LEU A 68 -2.38 25.89 0.07
N THR A 69 -2.63 25.13 1.14
CA THR A 69 -3.54 25.52 2.23
C THR A 69 -2.83 26.27 3.35
N GLY A 70 -1.50 26.18 3.40
CA GLY A 70 -0.74 26.68 4.52
C GLY A 70 -0.38 28.15 4.44
N MET A 71 -0.27 28.75 5.63
CA MET A 71 0.22 30.10 5.82
C MET A 71 1.40 30.08 6.79
N CYS A 72 2.44 30.83 6.46
CA CYS A 72 3.57 31.03 7.35
C CYS A 72 3.28 32.14 8.35
N SER A 73 3.32 31.81 9.64
CA SER A 73 3.29 32.77 10.73
C SER A 73 4.73 32.99 11.21
N THR A 74 5.37 34.06 10.76
CA THR A 74 6.67 34.47 11.29
C THR A 74 6.47 35.42 12.47
N SER A 75 7.27 35.28 13.52
CA SER A 75 7.34 36.27 14.61
C SER A 75 8.17 37.47 14.14
N GLY A 76 7.71 38.18 13.11
CA GLY A 76 8.41 39.31 12.50
C GLY A 76 8.32 40.60 13.33
N LYS A 77 9.42 41.34 13.42
CA LYS A 77 9.46 42.72 13.93
C LYS A 77 8.60 43.62 13.01
N PRO A 78 7.92 44.66 13.55
CA PRO A 78 6.89 45.42 12.83
C PRO A 78 7.35 46.24 11.59
N SER A 79 8.62 46.18 11.18
CA SER A 79 9.22 47.04 10.16
C SER A 79 9.65 46.35 8.86
N GLU A 80 9.42 45.04 8.69
CA GLU A 80 9.72 44.35 7.42
C GLU A 80 8.47 44.08 6.56
N PRO A 81 8.59 44.18 5.22
CA PRO A 81 7.49 43.84 4.32
C PRO A 81 7.07 42.37 4.47
N ARG A 82 5.76 42.12 4.48
CA ARG A 82 5.17 40.78 4.65
C ARG A 82 5.61 39.86 3.50
N ARG A 83 6.64 39.03 3.72
CA ARG A 83 7.07 37.99 2.77
C ARG A 83 5.96 36.96 2.60
N LEU A 84 5.57 36.68 1.36
CA LEU A 84 4.72 35.55 1.02
C LEU A 84 5.61 34.32 0.86
N TYR A 85 5.47 33.35 1.75
CA TYR A 85 6.18 32.07 1.67
C TYR A 85 5.33 31.10 0.84
N ALA A 86 5.90 30.52 -0.21
CA ALA A 86 5.20 29.58 -1.08
C ALA A 86 5.27 28.14 -0.56
N THR A 87 6.26 27.84 0.29
CA THR A 87 6.47 26.49 0.81
C THR A 87 6.72 26.47 2.32
N LYS A 88 6.32 25.36 2.96
CA LYS A 88 6.64 25.06 4.36
C LYS A 88 8.15 25.12 4.65
N GLN A 89 8.98 24.69 3.71
CA GLN A 89 10.43 24.67 3.88
C GLN A 89 11.03 26.08 3.97
N GLU A 90 10.61 27.00 3.10
CA GLU A 90 11.04 28.41 3.16
C GLU A 90 10.57 29.08 4.45
N CYS A 91 9.35 28.79 4.89
CA CYS A 91 8.82 29.31 6.15
C CYS A 91 9.66 28.87 7.36
N HIS A 92 10.04 27.59 7.43
CA HIS A 92 10.88 27.08 8.52
C HIS A 92 12.32 27.60 8.48
N GLN A 93 12.86 27.92 7.30
CA GLN A 93 14.19 28.53 7.17
C GLN A 93 14.24 29.91 7.84
N ASP A 94 13.14 30.65 7.80
CA ASP A 94 13.01 31.97 8.44
C ASP A 94 12.42 31.86 9.87
N ASN A 95 12.55 30.70 10.53
CA ASN A 95 12.01 30.40 11.88
C ASN A 95 10.49 30.65 12.02
N GLY A 96 9.75 30.58 10.91
CA GLY A 96 8.30 30.66 10.89
C GLY A 96 7.62 29.36 11.30
N ILE A 97 6.40 29.49 11.81
CA ILE A 97 5.50 28.36 12.07
C ILE A 97 4.55 28.24 10.89
N TRP A 98 4.59 27.10 10.20
CA TRP A 98 3.67 26.80 9.10
C TRP A 98 2.36 26.22 9.63
N ASN A 99 1.25 26.91 9.34
CA ASN A 99 -0.09 26.46 9.69
C ASN A 99 -0.84 26.12 8.40
N GLY A 100 -0.91 24.84 8.04
CA GLY A 100 -1.59 24.34 6.86
C GLY A 100 -2.35 23.05 7.14
N PHE A 101 -3.17 22.63 6.17
CA PHE A 101 -3.92 21.38 6.28
C PHE A 101 -3.03 20.19 5.90
N ASP A 102 -2.50 19.50 6.90
CA ASP A 102 -1.62 18.35 6.73
C ASP A 102 -2.40 17.03 6.77
N ILE A 103 -2.58 16.37 5.63
CA ILE A 103 -3.23 15.05 5.58
C ILE A 103 -2.29 14.01 6.18
N SER A 104 -2.78 13.19 7.11
CA SER A 104 -1.92 12.20 7.77
C SER A 104 -1.44 11.11 6.81
N GLY A 105 -0.24 11.30 6.27
CA GLY A 105 0.45 10.32 5.43
C GLY A 105 0.71 8.99 6.13
N HIS A 106 0.85 9.00 7.46
CA HIS A 106 1.00 7.78 8.26
C HIS A 106 -0.30 6.98 8.33
N CYS A 107 -1.45 7.62 8.54
CA CYS A 107 -2.75 6.94 8.51
C CYS A 107 -3.04 6.35 7.13
N PHE A 108 -2.74 7.09 6.06
CA PHE A 108 -2.80 6.59 4.68
C PHE A 108 -1.93 5.35 4.49
N LEU A 109 -0.63 5.46 4.77
CA LEU A 109 0.33 4.41 4.46
C LEU A 109 0.06 3.12 5.27
N LEU A 110 -0.25 3.26 6.55
CA LEU A 110 -0.51 2.11 7.43
C LEU A 110 -1.78 1.36 7.03
N SER A 111 -2.88 2.09 6.76
CA SER A 111 -4.13 1.48 6.30
C SER A 111 -3.98 0.81 4.93
N TYR A 112 -3.31 1.48 3.99
CA TYR A 112 -3.04 0.95 2.65
C TYR A 112 -2.19 -0.32 2.69
N CYS A 113 -1.07 -0.33 3.42
CA CYS A 113 -0.22 -1.51 3.57
C CYS A 113 -0.96 -2.69 4.23
N ALA A 114 -1.74 -2.43 5.29
CA ALA A 114 -2.50 -3.48 5.96
C ALA A 114 -3.52 -4.14 5.02
N LEU A 115 -4.29 -3.35 4.27
CA LEU A 115 -5.27 -3.87 3.31
C LEU A 115 -4.60 -4.64 2.16
N MET A 116 -3.44 -4.17 1.69
CA MET A 116 -2.67 -4.85 0.66
C MET A 116 -2.18 -6.22 1.13
N ILE A 117 -1.66 -6.31 2.35
CA ILE A 117 -1.20 -7.58 2.93
C ILE A 117 -2.37 -8.56 3.06
N VAL A 118 -3.53 -8.12 3.58
CA VAL A 118 -4.72 -8.95 3.74
C VAL A 118 -5.18 -9.55 2.41
N GLU A 119 -5.22 -8.75 1.34
CA GLU A 119 -5.58 -9.25 0.00
C GLU A 119 -4.57 -10.26 -0.53
N GLU A 120 -3.28 -9.97 -0.48
CA GLU A 120 -2.26 -10.87 -1.04
C GLU A 120 -2.21 -12.21 -0.29
N VAL A 121 -2.42 -12.18 1.02
CA VAL A 121 -2.41 -13.38 1.87
C VAL A 121 -3.61 -14.30 1.63
N ALA A 122 -4.75 -13.78 1.16
CA ALA A 122 -5.96 -14.57 0.89
C ALA A 122 -5.76 -15.70 -0.14
N VAL A 123 -4.68 -15.65 -0.94
CA VAL A 123 -4.28 -16.74 -1.86
C VAL A 123 -4.11 -18.08 -1.14
N LEU A 124 -3.69 -18.05 0.12
CA LEU A 124 -3.29 -19.24 0.88
C LEU A 124 -4.45 -20.22 1.13
N GLU A 125 -5.68 -19.72 1.22
CA GLU A 125 -6.88 -20.56 1.41
C GLU A 125 -7.11 -21.53 0.24
N SER A 126 -6.64 -21.17 -0.96
CA SER A 126 -6.87 -21.96 -2.19
C SER A 126 -5.70 -22.84 -2.61
N LEU A 127 -4.57 -22.74 -1.91
CA LEU A 127 -3.41 -23.58 -2.15
C LEU A 127 -3.65 -24.95 -1.51
N SER A 128 -4.14 -25.91 -2.31
CA SER A 128 -4.25 -27.31 -1.90
C SER A 128 -2.86 -27.86 -1.60
N ILE A 129 -2.76 -28.43 -0.41
CA ILE A 129 -1.54 -28.78 0.28
C ILE A 129 -0.99 -30.11 -0.28
N ASP A 130 -0.39 -30.08 -1.48
CA ASP A 130 0.43 -31.19 -1.99
C ASP A 130 1.86 -30.69 -2.27
N GLN A 131 2.47 -30.16 -1.21
CA GLN A 131 3.74 -29.42 -1.29
C GLN A 131 4.85 -30.11 -0.49
N ASN A 132 6.06 -30.01 -1.02
CA ASN A 132 7.31 -30.34 -0.34
C ASN A 132 7.35 -29.68 1.05
N SER A 133 7.70 -30.46 2.08
CA SER A 133 7.72 -30.04 3.48
C SER A 133 8.54 -28.77 3.72
N LYS A 134 9.68 -28.60 3.02
CA LYS A 134 10.54 -27.41 3.17
C LYS A 134 9.86 -26.14 2.68
N LEU A 135 9.17 -26.20 1.54
CA LEU A 135 8.55 -25.02 0.94
C LEU A 135 7.35 -24.53 1.76
N ARG A 136 6.59 -25.47 2.31
CA ARG A 136 5.50 -25.17 3.24
C ARG A 136 5.99 -24.37 4.44
N VAL A 137 7.13 -24.76 5.03
CA VAL A 137 7.73 -24.02 6.15
C VAL A 137 8.07 -22.58 5.73
N VAL A 138 8.61 -22.38 4.53
CA VAL A 138 8.91 -21.03 4.01
C VAL A 138 7.64 -20.20 3.82
N ILE A 139 6.61 -20.74 3.16
CA ILE A 139 5.34 -20.02 2.92
C ILE A 139 4.67 -19.67 4.25
N ASN A 140 4.61 -20.61 5.19
CA ASN A 140 4.02 -20.39 6.51
C ASN A 140 4.82 -19.34 7.31
N GLY A 141 6.15 -19.39 7.26
CA GLY A 141 7.00 -18.38 7.89
C GLY A 141 6.77 -16.98 7.34
N LEU A 142 6.63 -16.84 6.02
CA LEU A 142 6.30 -15.56 5.37
C LEU A 142 4.89 -15.09 5.75
N PHE A 143 3.90 -16.00 5.75
CA PHE A 143 2.53 -15.71 6.16
C PHE A 143 2.46 -15.19 7.61
N VAL A 144 3.10 -15.89 8.55
CA VAL A 144 3.16 -15.45 9.96
C VAL A 144 3.85 -14.08 10.07
N SER A 145 4.96 -13.87 9.35
CA SER A 145 5.65 -12.58 9.34
C SER A 145 4.77 -11.44 8.81
N LEU A 146 3.99 -11.69 7.74
CA LEU A 146 3.04 -10.72 7.19
C LEU A 146 1.88 -10.43 8.14
N CYS A 147 1.38 -11.44 8.86
CA CYS A 147 0.36 -11.25 9.89
C CYS A 147 0.89 -10.40 11.06
N LEU A 148 2.09 -10.69 11.55
CA LEU A 148 2.75 -9.90 12.59
C LEU A 148 2.98 -8.47 12.12
N LEU A 149 3.43 -8.27 10.89
CA LEU A 149 3.61 -6.94 10.31
C LEU A 149 2.29 -6.17 10.25
N THR A 150 1.21 -6.84 9.85
CA THR A 150 -0.15 -6.24 9.82
C THR A 150 -0.61 -5.83 11.21
N MET A 151 -0.37 -6.67 12.23
CA MET A 151 -0.67 -6.33 13.63
C MET A 151 0.12 -5.10 14.10
N ILE A 152 1.40 -4.99 13.72
CA ILE A 152 2.21 -3.81 14.00
C ILE A 152 1.62 -2.57 13.31
N TRP A 153 1.16 -2.68 12.07
CA TRP A 153 0.51 -1.57 11.36
C TRP A 153 -0.79 -1.12 12.01
N VAL A 154 -1.65 -2.05 12.41
CA VAL A 154 -2.88 -1.73 13.15
C VAL A 154 -2.53 -1.06 14.48
N PHE A 155 -1.57 -1.59 15.24
CA PHE A 155 -1.16 -0.99 16.50
C PHE A 155 -0.59 0.43 16.32
N MET A 156 0.31 0.62 15.35
CA MET A 156 0.87 1.95 15.05
C MET A 156 -0.19 2.93 14.55
N PHE A 157 -1.18 2.43 13.80
CA PHE A 157 -2.33 3.21 13.38
C PHE A 157 -3.16 3.67 14.58
N LEU A 158 -3.45 2.76 15.53
CA LEU A 158 -4.16 3.10 16.77
C LEU A 158 -3.41 4.13 17.62
N CYS A 159 -2.08 3.98 17.76
CA CYS A 159 -1.25 4.98 18.42
C CYS A 159 -1.36 6.34 17.71
N THR A 160 -1.29 6.37 16.37
CA THR A 160 -1.45 7.61 15.59
C THR A 160 -2.87 8.19 15.75
N ALA A 161 -3.88 7.35 15.91
CA ALA A 161 -5.25 7.78 16.13
C ALA A 161 -5.44 8.42 17.51
N VAL A 162 -4.84 7.88 18.56
CA VAL A 162 -5.00 8.34 19.95
C VAL A 162 -4.16 9.59 20.28
N TYR A 163 -2.92 9.68 19.80
CA TYR A 163 -1.97 10.71 20.27
C TYR A 163 -2.00 12.03 19.51
N PHE A 164 -2.58 12.08 18.31
CA PHE A 164 -2.62 13.29 17.49
C PHE A 164 -3.98 14.00 17.61
N HIS A 165 -4.03 15.32 17.47
CA HIS A 165 -5.25 16.08 17.82
C HIS A 165 -6.28 16.18 16.68
N ASP A 166 -5.84 16.21 15.41
CA ASP A 166 -6.73 16.44 14.28
C ASP A 166 -7.36 15.17 13.72
N PHE A 167 -8.66 14.97 14.00
CA PHE A 167 -9.41 13.80 13.53
C PHE A 167 -9.66 13.81 12.00
N SER A 168 -9.99 14.97 11.44
CA SER A 168 -10.31 15.12 10.00
C SER A 168 -9.13 14.78 9.09
N GLN A 169 -7.93 15.24 9.45
CA GLN A 169 -6.68 14.95 8.74
C GLN A 169 -6.36 13.45 8.70
N LYS A 170 -6.63 12.73 9.79
CA LYS A 170 -6.48 11.27 9.86
C LYS A 170 -7.53 10.55 9.03
N LEU A 171 -8.80 10.97 9.15
CA LEU A 171 -9.91 10.37 8.42
C LEU A 171 -9.68 10.45 6.91
N LEU A 172 -9.23 11.60 6.40
CA LEU A 172 -8.89 11.74 4.98
C LEU A 172 -7.74 10.83 4.57
N GLY A 173 -6.67 10.74 5.37
CA GLY A 173 -5.57 9.82 5.10
C GLY A 173 -6.06 8.36 4.97
N VAL A 174 -6.92 7.92 5.90
CA VAL A 174 -7.55 6.60 5.87
C VAL A 174 -8.41 6.43 4.60
N LEU A 175 -9.31 7.37 4.32
CA LEU A 175 -10.20 7.30 3.16
C LEU A 175 -9.42 7.21 1.85
N ILE A 176 -8.32 7.95 1.71
CA ILE A 176 -7.45 7.87 0.53
C ILE A 176 -6.77 6.50 0.44
N GLY A 177 -6.34 5.93 1.57
CA GLY A 177 -5.78 4.57 1.63
C GLY A 177 -6.78 3.50 1.20
N LEU A 178 -8.01 3.57 1.72
CA LEU A 178 -9.10 2.67 1.31
C LEU A 178 -9.45 2.86 -0.17
N SER A 179 -9.51 4.10 -0.64
CA SER A 179 -9.83 4.41 -2.05
C SER A 179 -8.78 3.85 -2.99
N ALA A 180 -7.50 3.98 -2.65
CA ALA A 180 -6.39 3.43 -3.43
C ALA A 180 -6.43 1.89 -3.47
N TRP A 181 -6.68 1.25 -2.33
CA TRP A 181 -6.87 -0.20 -2.26
C TRP A 181 -8.09 -0.65 -3.07
N TYR A 182 -9.24 0.02 -2.93
CA TYR A 182 -10.45 -0.32 -3.64
C TYR A 182 -10.28 -0.16 -5.16
N GLY A 183 -9.70 0.96 -5.59
CA GLY A 183 -9.42 1.23 -7.00
C GLY A 183 -8.47 0.19 -7.62
N THR A 184 -7.48 -0.28 -6.87
CA THR A 184 -6.58 -1.35 -7.32
C THR A 184 -7.25 -2.71 -7.25
N TYR A 185 -7.45 -3.27 -6.06
CA TYR A 185 -7.89 -4.66 -5.87
C TYR A 185 -9.34 -4.90 -6.30
N ARG A 186 -10.25 -3.95 -6.10
CA ARG A 186 -11.68 -4.16 -6.37
C ARG A 186 -12.14 -3.69 -7.75
N PHE A 187 -11.32 -2.90 -8.47
CA PHE A 187 -11.70 -2.39 -9.79
C PHE A 187 -10.67 -2.69 -10.88
N TRP A 188 -9.42 -2.22 -10.74
CA TRP A 188 -8.43 -2.32 -11.81
C TRP A 188 -7.84 -3.73 -11.95
N TYR A 189 -7.52 -4.39 -10.85
CA TYR A 189 -6.90 -5.72 -10.82
C TYR A 189 -7.80 -6.83 -11.38
N LEU A 190 -9.08 -6.53 -11.60
CA LEU A 190 -10.02 -7.39 -12.31
C LEU A 190 -9.84 -7.37 -13.85
N LYS A 191 -9.09 -6.39 -14.39
CA LYS A 191 -8.92 -6.19 -15.85
C LYS A 191 -7.74 -6.99 -16.39
N PRO A 192 -7.78 -7.44 -17.66
CA PRO A 192 -6.75 -8.30 -18.26
C PRO A 192 -5.39 -7.64 -18.45
N PHE A 193 -5.28 -6.31 -18.39
CA PHE A 193 -4.01 -5.57 -18.53
C PHE A 193 -3.37 -5.20 -17.17
N SER A 194 -4.03 -5.55 -16.07
CA SER A 194 -3.57 -5.23 -14.71
C SER A 194 -2.63 -6.30 -14.14
N PRO A 195 -1.99 -6.04 -12.99
CA PRO A 195 -1.27 -7.06 -12.22
C PRO A 195 -2.12 -8.30 -11.87
N GLY A 196 -3.45 -8.21 -11.93
CA GLY A 196 -4.37 -9.29 -11.58
C GLY A 196 -4.73 -9.30 -10.10
N LEU A 197 -5.58 -10.23 -9.68
CA LEU A 197 -5.85 -10.50 -8.27
C LEU A 197 -4.94 -11.62 -7.74
N PRO A 198 -4.64 -11.64 -6.42
CA PRO A 198 -4.19 -12.86 -5.77
C PRO A 198 -5.29 -13.92 -5.94
N LEU A 199 -4.93 -15.05 -6.54
CA LEU A 199 -5.87 -16.13 -6.88
C LEU A 199 -6.34 -16.77 -5.56
N PRO A 200 -7.61 -16.61 -5.14
CA PRO A 200 -8.75 -17.28 -5.77
C PRO A 200 -9.99 -16.39 -5.92
N ASN A 201 -9.85 -15.06 -5.83
CA ASN A 201 -10.98 -14.11 -5.82
C ASN A 201 -11.60 -13.84 -7.20
N VAL A 202 -11.59 -14.83 -8.10
CA VAL A 202 -12.39 -14.76 -9.32
C VAL A 202 -13.83 -15.09 -8.93
N PRO A 203 -14.77 -14.12 -8.93
CA PRO A 203 -16.17 -14.43 -8.68
C PRO A 203 -16.62 -15.42 -9.75
N TRP A 204 -17.38 -16.44 -9.35
CA TRP A 204 -17.86 -17.52 -10.22
C TRP A 204 -18.54 -17.05 -11.52
N SER A 205 -18.92 -15.77 -11.67
CA SER A 205 -19.56 -15.24 -12.88
C SER A 205 -18.63 -15.09 -14.09
N SER A 206 -17.30 -15.06 -13.93
CA SER A 206 -16.37 -14.88 -15.05
C SER A 206 -15.99 -16.19 -15.76
N LYS A 207 -16.29 -17.36 -15.16
CA LYS A 207 -16.15 -18.65 -15.86
C LYS A 207 -17.08 -18.78 -17.07
N LYS A 208 -18.17 -18.00 -17.13
CA LYS A 208 -19.14 -18.07 -18.25
C LYS A 208 -18.66 -17.42 -19.55
N TYR A 209 -17.63 -16.55 -19.53
CA TYR A 209 -17.16 -15.88 -20.75
C TYR A 209 -15.94 -16.53 -21.40
N SER A 210 -15.21 -17.40 -20.69
CA SER A 210 -13.99 -18.02 -21.23
C SER A 210 -14.22 -19.33 -21.99
N TYR A 211 -15.45 -19.88 -21.97
CA TYR A 211 -15.81 -21.10 -22.72
C TYR A 211 -16.62 -20.81 -24.00
N SER A 212 -16.80 -19.54 -24.37
CA SER A 212 -17.56 -19.13 -25.55
C SER A 212 -16.73 -18.38 -26.59
N ARG A 213 -15.43 -18.68 -26.69
CA ARG A 213 -14.61 -18.19 -27.81
C ARG A 213 -13.62 -19.25 -28.26
#